data_AF-A0A960CPX5-F1
#
_entry.id   AF-A0A960CPX5-F1
#
_cell.length_a   1.000
_cell.length_b   1.000
_cell.length_c   1.000
_cell.angle_alpha   90.00
_cell.angle_beta   90.00
_cell.angle_gamma   90.00
#
_symmetry.space_group_name_H-M   'P 1'
#
loop_
_entity.id
_entity.type
_entity.pdbx_description
1 polymer ?
#
loop_
_entity_poly.entity_id
_entity_poly.type
_entity_poly.pdbx_seq_one_letter_code
_entity_poly.pdbx_strand_id
1 'polypeptide(L)'
;IVVAAWGSILLMGVTDPLGGINTLFPLFGIANQLLAAIALTVVTVVVIKKGLLKWAWIPGIPLLWDLIVTLTASWQKIFSGDPKLGYWTQHFQYRNAQEAGKTAFGSAKNADQLSAVIRNTFIQGTLSIVFALVVIIVVGAAIVVALRAIRGTGRPPAEEDAVPSRIFAPSGLIATPAEKEVQKLWDALPPSPGKSVGTSAH
;
A
#
# COMPACT_ATOMS: atom_id res chain seq x y z
N ILE A 1 -5.70 21.58 0.22
CA ILE A 1 -6.68 20.54 -0.23
C ILE A 1 -6.57 19.28 0.63
N VAL A 2 -5.45 18.58 0.65
CA VAL A 2 -5.27 17.35 1.46
C VAL A 2 -5.54 17.59 2.96
N VAL A 3 -5.03 18.68 3.53
CA VAL A 3 -5.29 19.06 4.94
C VAL A 3 -6.78 19.32 5.21
N ALA A 4 -7.49 19.94 4.27
CA ALA A 4 -8.92 20.19 4.40
C ALA A 4 -9.75 18.90 4.26
N ALA A 5 -9.34 17.99 3.38
CA ALA A 5 -9.95 16.67 3.24
C ALA A 5 -9.80 15.84 4.52
N TRP A 6 -8.59 15.79 5.11
CA TRP A 6 -8.37 15.13 6.40
C TRP A 6 -9.11 15.81 7.55
N GLY A 7 -9.16 17.14 7.55
CA GLY A 7 -9.93 17.92 8.53
C GLY A 7 -11.43 17.65 8.47
N SER A 8 -11.99 17.43 7.27
CA SER A 8 -13.42 17.10 7.11
C SER A 8 -13.78 15.72 7.67
N ILE A 9 -12.89 14.74 7.58
CA ILE A 9 -13.09 13.39 8.15
C ILE A 9 -13.07 13.43 9.68
N LEU A 10 -12.20 14.26 10.27
CA LEU A 10 -12.16 14.47 11.72
C LEU A 10 -13.41 15.18 12.24
N LEU A 11 -13.87 16.22 11.55
CA LEU A 11 -15.12 16.92 11.89
C LEU A 11 -16.31 15.96 11.82
N MET A 12 -16.46 15.21 10.73
CA MET A 12 -17.50 14.20 10.58
C MET A 12 -17.44 13.15 11.69
N GLY A 13 -16.26 12.67 12.06
CA GLY A 13 -16.09 11.68 13.13
C GLY A 13 -16.49 12.19 14.53
N VAL A 14 -16.24 13.47 14.82
CA VAL A 14 -16.53 14.11 16.12
C VAL A 14 -17.99 14.56 16.24
N THR A 15 -18.60 15.03 15.15
CA THR A 15 -19.98 15.57 15.19
C THR A 15 -21.07 14.53 15.01
N ASP A 16 -20.75 13.28 14.66
CA ASP A 16 -21.75 12.24 14.38
C ASP A 16 -22.16 11.49 15.66
N PRO A 17 -23.40 11.67 16.18
CA PRO A 17 -23.84 11.12 17.46
C PRO A 17 -23.97 9.59 17.48
N LEU A 18 -23.93 8.94 16.30
CA LEU A 18 -24.17 7.51 16.12
C LEU A 18 -22.88 6.67 15.97
N GLY A 19 -21.71 7.26 16.20
CA GLY A 19 -20.45 6.50 16.27
C GLY A 19 -19.58 6.56 15.01
N GLY A 20 -19.51 7.72 14.36
CA GLY A 20 -18.64 7.96 13.20
C GLY A 20 -17.19 7.52 13.44
N ILE A 21 -16.60 7.87 14.59
CA ILE A 21 -15.24 7.42 14.98
C ILE A 21 -15.10 5.89 15.05
N ASN A 22 -16.09 5.17 15.61
CA ASN A 22 -16.06 3.71 15.74
C ASN A 22 -16.17 2.99 14.39
N THR A 23 -16.83 3.63 13.41
CA THR A 23 -16.93 3.10 12.04
C THR A 23 -15.77 3.49 11.13
N LEU A 24 -15.09 4.62 11.39
CA LEU A 24 -13.95 5.10 10.59
C LEU A 24 -12.64 4.40 10.95
N PHE A 25 -12.44 4.03 12.22
CA PHE A 25 -11.20 3.41 12.70
C PHE A 25 -10.86 2.08 11.99
N PRO A 26 -11.82 1.16 11.78
CA PRO A 26 -11.56 -0.06 11.03
C PRO A 26 -11.25 0.19 9.54
N LEU A 27 -11.83 1.26 8.96
CA LEU A 27 -11.65 1.61 7.55
C LEU A 27 -10.22 2.10 7.27
N PHE A 28 -9.65 2.89 8.20
CA PHE A 28 -8.27 3.35 8.08
C PHE A 28 -7.24 2.22 8.18
N GLY A 29 -7.49 1.24 9.06
CA GLY A 29 -6.61 0.07 9.20
C GLY A 29 -6.50 -0.74 7.90
N ILE A 30 -7.65 -0.99 7.25
CA ILE A 30 -7.69 -1.72 5.97
C ILE A 30 -7.06 -0.87 4.86
N ALA A 31 -7.42 0.41 4.75
CA ALA A 31 -6.88 1.30 3.71
C ALA A 31 -5.35 1.43 3.78
N ASN A 32 -4.78 1.47 4.98
CA ASN A 32 -3.33 1.57 5.16
C ASN A 32 -2.60 0.29 4.75
N GLN A 33 -3.17 -0.88 5.07
CA GLN A 33 -2.62 -2.16 4.63
C GLN A 33 -2.67 -2.30 3.10
N LEU A 34 -3.75 -1.85 2.47
CA LEU A 34 -3.87 -1.83 1.01
C LEU A 34 -2.82 -0.94 0.33
N LEU A 35 -2.55 0.24 0.91
CA LEU A 35 -1.51 1.13 0.40
C LEU A 35 -0.11 0.53 0.55
N ALA A 36 0.15 -0.11 1.69
CA ALA A 36 1.42 -0.79 1.96
C ALA A 36 1.69 -1.92 0.96
N ALA A 37 0.68 -2.74 0.64
CA ALA A 37 0.79 -3.83 -0.34
C ALA A 37 1.24 -3.33 -1.73
N ILE A 38 0.62 -2.23 -2.19
CA ILE A 38 0.93 -1.62 -3.49
C ILE A 38 2.35 -1.04 -3.48
N ALA A 39 2.70 -0.29 -2.43
CA ALA A 39 4.02 0.32 -2.30
C ALA A 39 5.13 -0.75 -2.30
N LEU A 40 4.98 -1.81 -1.49
CA LEU A 40 5.94 -2.91 -1.41
C LEU A 40 6.09 -3.67 -2.74
N THR A 41 4.98 -3.86 -3.47
CA THR A 41 5.01 -4.47 -4.81
C THR A 41 5.83 -3.63 -5.78
N VAL A 42 5.58 -2.32 -5.82
CA VAL A 42 6.29 -1.39 -6.73
C VAL A 42 7.77 -1.33 -6.37
N VAL A 43 8.12 -1.17 -5.09
CA VAL A 43 9.52 -1.12 -4.63
C VAL A 43 10.26 -2.41 -4.99
N THR A 44 9.65 -3.57 -4.77
CA THR A 44 10.25 -4.87 -5.14
C THR A 44 10.55 -4.94 -6.64
N VAL A 45 9.60 -4.54 -7.49
CA VAL A 45 9.79 -4.52 -8.95
C VAL A 45 10.89 -3.54 -9.36
N VAL A 46 10.95 -2.36 -8.75
CA VAL A 46 11.99 -1.35 -9.05
C VAL A 46 13.38 -1.86 -8.67
N VAL A 47 13.54 -2.47 -7.48
CA VAL A 47 14.83 -3.03 -7.03
C VAL A 47 15.33 -4.12 -7.99
N ILE A 48 14.42 -4.98 -8.44
CA ILE A 48 14.74 -6.03 -9.42
C ILE A 48 15.12 -5.42 -10.79
N LYS A 49 14.38 -4.40 -11.27
CA LYS A 49 14.70 -3.69 -12.51
C LYS A 49 16.05 -2.96 -12.46
N LYS A 50 16.49 -2.51 -11.29
CA LYS A 50 17.81 -1.88 -11.07
C LYS A 50 18.97 -2.90 -11.02
N GLY A 51 18.71 -4.20 -11.21
CA GLY A 51 19.73 -5.25 -11.14
C GLY A 51 20.20 -5.56 -9.71
N LEU A 52 19.57 -4.98 -8.69
CA LEU A 52 19.92 -5.12 -7.28
C LEU A 52 19.26 -6.36 -6.66
N LEU A 53 19.35 -7.51 -7.34
CA LEU A 53 18.69 -8.76 -6.91
C LEU A 53 19.07 -9.18 -5.50
N LYS A 54 20.34 -8.94 -5.10
CA LYS A 54 20.84 -9.22 -3.74
C LYS A 54 20.11 -8.45 -2.63
N TRP A 55 19.41 -7.36 -2.96
CA TRP A 55 18.67 -6.51 -2.03
C TRP A 55 17.15 -6.66 -2.16
N ALA A 56 16.67 -7.43 -3.15
CA ALA A 56 15.24 -7.60 -3.41
C ALA A 56 14.50 -8.30 -2.24
N TRP A 57 15.22 -8.99 -1.36
CA TRP A 57 14.64 -9.58 -0.15
C TRP A 57 14.16 -8.53 0.86
N ILE A 58 14.72 -7.31 0.87
CA ILE A 58 14.33 -6.24 1.81
C ILE A 58 12.86 -5.86 1.62
N PRO A 59 12.40 -5.49 0.40
CA PRO A 59 10.97 -5.26 0.17
C PRO A 59 10.19 -6.58 -0.06
N GLY A 60 10.88 -7.65 -0.50
CA GLY A 60 10.27 -8.94 -0.82
C GLY A 60 9.75 -9.71 0.39
N ILE A 61 10.45 -9.72 1.53
CA ILE A 61 9.98 -10.40 2.75
C ILE A 61 8.70 -9.76 3.29
N PRO A 62 8.62 -8.42 3.52
CA PRO A 62 7.38 -7.78 3.93
C PRO A 62 6.24 -7.99 2.94
N LEU A 63 6.52 -7.95 1.63
CA LEU A 63 5.53 -8.23 0.60
C LEU A 63 4.99 -9.66 0.70
N LEU A 64 5.88 -10.65 0.85
CA LEU A 64 5.49 -12.04 0.97
C LEU A 64 4.65 -12.28 2.22
N TRP A 65 5.05 -11.69 3.35
CA TRP A 65 4.29 -11.76 4.60
C TRP A 65 2.88 -11.16 4.43
N ASP A 66 2.79 -9.96 3.86
CA ASP A 66 1.53 -9.29 3.60
C ASP A 66 0.61 -10.11 2.68
N LEU A 67 1.16 -10.66 1.60
CA LEU A 67 0.41 -11.55 0.70
C LEU A 67 -0.08 -12.82 1.41
N ILE A 68 0.75 -13.44 2.24
CA ILE A 68 0.35 -14.64 3.00
C ILE A 68 -0.81 -14.29 3.93
N VAL A 69 -0.69 -13.24 4.73
CA VAL A 69 -1.73 -12.84 5.70
C VAL A 69 -3.02 -12.43 4.99
N THR A 70 -2.92 -11.61 3.93
CA THR A 70 -4.09 -11.09 3.21
C THR A 70 -4.82 -12.16 2.40
N LEU A 71 -4.10 -13.06 1.73
CA LEU A 71 -4.71 -14.17 0.98
C LEU A 71 -5.28 -15.23 1.92
N THR A 72 -4.58 -15.54 3.02
CA THR A 72 -5.09 -16.48 4.04
C THR A 72 -6.35 -15.93 4.71
N ALA A 73 -6.35 -14.65 5.08
CA ALA A 73 -7.52 -14.00 5.62
C ALA A 73 -8.68 -13.98 4.61
N SER A 74 -8.41 -13.62 3.35
CA SER A 74 -9.43 -13.64 2.29
C SER A 74 -10.02 -15.05 2.11
N TRP A 75 -9.17 -16.07 2.07
CA TRP A 75 -9.59 -17.47 1.96
C TRP A 75 -10.48 -17.88 3.14
N GLN A 76 -10.05 -17.62 4.37
CA GLN A 76 -10.82 -17.90 5.57
C GLN A 76 -12.16 -17.16 5.55
N LYS A 77 -12.21 -15.90 5.13
CA LYS A 77 -13.46 -15.14 5.15
C LYS A 77 -14.43 -15.51 4.02
N ILE A 78 -13.92 -15.99 2.88
CA ILE A 78 -14.75 -16.44 1.76
C ILE A 78 -15.27 -17.86 2.00
N PHE A 79 -14.44 -18.76 2.53
CA PHE A 79 -14.77 -20.19 2.58
C PHE A 79 -15.00 -20.77 3.98
N SER A 80 -14.79 -20.00 5.06
CA SER A 80 -15.01 -20.53 6.41
C SER A 80 -16.50 -20.79 6.69
N GLY A 81 -16.76 -22.00 7.17
CA GLY A 81 -18.07 -22.41 7.71
C GLY A 81 -18.35 -21.86 9.12
N ASP A 82 -17.42 -21.14 9.74
CA ASP A 82 -17.67 -20.46 11.01
C ASP A 82 -18.41 -19.12 10.75
N PRO A 83 -19.64 -18.93 11.26
CA PRO A 83 -20.39 -17.68 11.12
C PRO A 83 -19.71 -16.44 11.73
N LYS A 84 -18.70 -16.60 12.59
CA LYS A 84 -17.90 -15.49 13.12
C LYS A 84 -16.82 -15.03 12.15
N LEU A 85 -16.44 -15.86 11.18
CA LEU A 85 -15.32 -15.62 10.27
C LEU A 85 -15.76 -15.51 8.81
N GLY A 86 -16.69 -16.35 8.38
CA GLY A 86 -17.12 -16.47 6.99
C GLY A 86 -18.24 -15.49 6.63
N TYR A 87 -18.00 -14.65 5.63
CA TYR A 87 -18.98 -13.65 5.16
C TYR A 87 -20.26 -14.29 4.65
N TRP A 88 -20.15 -15.39 3.90
CA TRP A 88 -21.31 -16.09 3.35
C TRP A 88 -22.09 -16.82 4.44
N THR A 89 -21.40 -17.50 5.34
CA THR A 89 -22.04 -18.17 6.49
C THR A 89 -22.80 -17.17 7.36
N GLN A 90 -22.19 -16.02 7.64
CA GLN A 90 -22.84 -14.94 8.37
C GLN A 90 -24.05 -14.39 7.60
N HIS A 91 -23.91 -14.14 6.29
CA HIS A 91 -25.01 -13.67 5.46
C HIS A 91 -26.22 -14.61 5.52
N PHE A 92 -26.00 -15.92 5.34
CA PHE A 92 -27.08 -16.91 5.38
C PHE A 92 -27.75 -17.00 6.76
N GLN A 93 -26.98 -16.93 7.86
CA GLN A 93 -27.58 -16.96 9.20
C GLN A 93 -28.46 -15.73 9.49
N TYR A 94 -28.00 -14.53 9.09
CA TYR A 94 -28.77 -13.31 9.27
C TYR A 94 -30.01 -13.28 8.36
N ARG A 95 -29.90 -13.79 7.11
CA ARG A 95 -31.04 -13.99 6.20
C ARG A 95 -32.07 -14.95 6.79
N ASN A 96 -31.64 -16.12 7.27
CA ASN A 96 -32.53 -17.10 7.88
C ASN A 96 -33.20 -16.56 9.15
N ALA A 97 -32.49 -15.74 9.94
CA ALA A 97 -33.08 -15.08 11.11
C ALA A 97 -34.15 -14.05 10.72
N GLN A 98 -33.92 -13.29 9.64
CA GLN A 98 -34.90 -12.36 9.08
C GLN A 98 -36.14 -13.08 8.55
N GLU A 99 -35.96 -14.19 7.83
CA GLU A 99 -37.04 -15.02 7.29
C GLU A 99 -37.85 -15.72 8.40
N ALA A 100 -37.20 -16.05 9.53
CA ALA A 100 -37.86 -16.54 10.75
C ALA A 100 -38.60 -15.44 11.53
N GLY A 101 -38.70 -14.21 11.00
CA GLY A 101 -39.40 -13.09 11.64
C GLY A 101 -38.68 -12.48 12.84
N LYS A 102 -37.39 -12.80 13.06
CA LYS A 102 -36.62 -12.22 14.17
C LYS A 102 -36.23 -10.79 13.81
N THR A 103 -36.45 -9.89 14.76
CA THR A 103 -36.05 -8.48 14.63
C THR A 103 -34.67 -8.21 15.25
N ALA A 104 -34.09 -9.18 15.96
CA ALA A 104 -32.74 -9.09 16.52
C ALA A 104 -32.04 -10.45 16.41
N PHE A 105 -30.77 -10.46 15.99
CA PHE A 105 -29.96 -11.66 15.86
C PHE A 105 -28.47 -11.31 15.91
N GLY A 106 -27.70 -12.04 16.72
CA GLY A 106 -26.26 -11.81 16.87
C GLY A 106 -25.93 -10.39 17.33
N SER A 107 -25.22 -9.64 16.49
CA SER A 107 -24.86 -8.24 16.76
C SER A 107 -25.94 -7.23 16.36
N ALA A 108 -26.98 -7.64 15.63
CA ALA A 108 -28.09 -6.77 15.24
C ALA A 108 -29.16 -6.74 16.34
N LYS A 109 -29.46 -5.54 16.85
CA LYS A 109 -30.42 -5.32 17.95
C LYS A 109 -31.82 -4.91 17.47
N ASN A 110 -31.99 -4.62 16.19
CA ASN A 110 -33.27 -4.23 15.58
C ASN A 110 -33.32 -4.63 14.09
N ALA A 111 -34.52 -4.55 13.50
CA ALA A 111 -34.79 -5.05 12.14
C ALA A 111 -33.96 -4.32 11.06
N ASP A 112 -33.74 -3.02 11.25
CA ASP A 112 -32.92 -2.22 10.35
C ASP A 112 -31.45 -2.67 10.38
N GLN A 113 -30.88 -2.88 11.58
CA GLN A 113 -29.53 -3.41 11.72
C GLN A 113 -29.42 -4.82 11.14
N LEU A 114 -30.45 -5.65 11.27
CA LEU A 114 -30.45 -6.99 10.69
C LEU A 114 -30.35 -6.92 9.15
N SER A 115 -31.17 -6.09 8.52
CA SER A 115 -31.13 -5.86 7.07
C SER A 115 -29.80 -5.24 6.60
N ALA A 116 -29.22 -4.34 7.40
CA ALA A 116 -27.94 -3.72 7.12
C ALA A 116 -26.79 -4.74 7.19
N VAL A 117 -26.78 -5.63 8.17
CA VAL A 117 -25.76 -6.69 8.29
C VAL A 117 -25.84 -7.65 7.10
N ILE A 118 -27.04 -8.01 6.65
CA ILE A 118 -27.24 -8.84 5.46
C ILE A 118 -26.65 -8.18 4.21
N ARG A 119 -26.95 -6.90 3.98
CA ARG A 119 -26.41 -6.14 2.85
C ARG A 119 -24.89 -6.00 2.95
N ASN A 120 -24.37 -5.67 4.14
CA ASN A 120 -22.96 -5.46 4.37
C ASN A 120 -22.16 -6.75 4.17
N THR A 121 -22.61 -7.88 4.71
CA THR A 121 -21.96 -9.19 4.53
C THR A 121 -21.95 -9.64 3.07
N PHE A 122 -23.01 -9.34 2.31
CA PHE A 122 -23.05 -9.59 0.87
C PHE A 122 -22.04 -8.74 0.10
N ILE A 123 -22.05 -7.42 0.32
CA ILE A 123 -21.09 -6.49 -0.31
C ILE A 123 -19.66 -6.86 0.07
N GLN A 124 -19.42 -7.19 1.34
CA GLN A 124 -18.09 -7.53 1.83
C GLN A 124 -17.60 -8.88 1.29
N GLY A 125 -18.47 -9.89 1.20
CA GLY A 125 -18.15 -11.19 0.60
C GLY A 125 -17.81 -11.07 -0.88
N THR A 126 -18.63 -10.35 -1.65
CA THR A 126 -18.40 -10.13 -3.09
C THR A 126 -17.15 -9.29 -3.35
N LEU A 127 -16.97 -8.19 -2.60
CA LEU A 127 -15.78 -7.33 -2.72
C LEU A 127 -14.50 -8.06 -2.33
N SER A 128 -14.54 -8.95 -1.32
CA SER A 128 -13.39 -9.76 -0.93
C SER A 128 -12.94 -10.70 -2.05
N ILE A 129 -13.87 -11.29 -2.82
CA ILE A 129 -13.54 -12.14 -3.96
C ILE A 129 -12.87 -11.31 -5.07
N VAL A 130 -13.46 -10.16 -5.43
CA VAL A 130 -12.91 -9.27 -6.45
C VAL A 130 -11.50 -8.82 -6.06
N PHE A 131 -11.32 -8.40 -4.81
CA PHE A 131 -10.03 -7.94 -4.33
C PHE A 131 -8.96 -9.04 -4.34
N ALA A 132 -9.29 -10.25 -3.87
CA ALA A 132 -8.39 -11.39 -3.93
C ALA A 132 -7.95 -11.72 -5.38
N LEU A 133 -8.88 -11.67 -6.34
CA LEU A 133 -8.56 -11.87 -7.76
C LEU A 133 -7.63 -10.79 -8.30
N VAL A 134 -7.90 -9.51 -8.00
CA VAL A 134 -7.04 -8.40 -8.42
C VAL A 134 -5.63 -8.55 -7.84
N VAL A 135 -5.50 -8.87 -6.56
CA VAL A 135 -4.19 -9.10 -5.93
C VAL A 135 -3.44 -10.23 -6.63
N ILE A 136 -4.10 -11.37 -6.91
CA ILE A 136 -3.48 -12.49 -7.62
C ILE A 136 -2.99 -12.05 -9.02
N ILE A 137 -3.78 -11.27 -9.75
CA ILE A 137 -3.39 -10.74 -11.07
C ILE A 137 -2.20 -9.79 -10.95
N VAL A 138 -2.21 -8.87 -9.99
CA VAL A 138 -1.13 -7.90 -9.77
C VAL A 138 0.17 -8.60 -9.38
N VAL A 139 0.10 -9.58 -8.47
CA VAL A 139 1.26 -10.39 -8.06
C VAL A 139 1.78 -11.21 -9.24
N GLY A 140 0.90 -11.82 -10.03
CA GLY A 140 1.28 -12.53 -11.26
C GLY A 140 1.98 -11.61 -12.25
N ALA A 141 1.45 -10.42 -12.48
CA ALA A 141 2.07 -9.41 -13.33
C ALA A 141 3.44 -8.96 -12.78
N ALA A 142 3.55 -8.74 -11.46
CA ALA A 142 4.80 -8.36 -10.80
C ALA A 142 5.88 -9.44 -10.96
N ILE A 143 5.51 -10.71 -10.81
CA ILE A 143 6.38 -11.86 -11.05
C ILE A 143 6.83 -11.90 -12.52
N VAL A 144 5.91 -11.74 -13.47
CA VAL A 144 6.24 -11.71 -14.91
C VAL A 144 7.21 -10.58 -15.23
N VAL A 145 7.00 -9.39 -14.67
CA VAL A 145 7.90 -8.24 -14.85
C VAL A 145 9.27 -8.50 -14.22
N ALA A 146 9.30 -9.05 -13.01
CA ALA A 146 10.54 -9.42 -12.32
C ALA A 146 11.34 -10.45 -13.12
N LEU A 147 10.69 -11.51 -13.61
CA LEU A 147 11.32 -12.55 -14.44
C LEU A 147 11.82 -11.98 -15.77
N ARG A 148 11.06 -11.09 -16.43
CA ARG A 148 11.51 -10.42 -17.66
C ARG A 148 12.74 -9.54 -17.42
N ALA A 149 12.77 -8.82 -16.30
CA ALA A 149 13.92 -8.02 -15.90
C ALA A 149 15.16 -8.88 -15.64
N ILE A 150 15.01 -10.00 -14.92
CA ILE A 150 16.10 -10.97 -14.65
C ILE A 150 16.62 -11.59 -15.96
N ARG A 151 15.73 -11.90 -16.91
CA ARG A 151 16.08 -12.46 -18.23
C ARG A 151 16.68 -11.44 -19.21
N GLY A 152 16.87 -10.17 -18.80
CA GLY A 152 17.40 -9.12 -19.67
C GLY A 152 16.46 -8.65 -20.78
N THR A 153 15.17 -9.02 -20.71
CA THR A 153 14.12 -8.65 -21.69
C THR A 153 13.22 -7.51 -21.19
N GLY A 154 13.56 -6.94 -20.04
CA GLY A 154 12.80 -5.86 -19.40
C GLY A 154 13.04 -4.50 -20.04
N ARG A 155 12.02 -3.63 -20.04
CA ARG A 155 12.18 -2.22 -20.46
C ARG A 155 13.21 -1.53 -19.55
N PRO A 156 14.07 -0.65 -20.10
CA PRO A 156 14.99 0.16 -19.32
C PRO A 156 14.28 0.89 -18.17
N PRO A 157 14.95 1.13 -17.04
CA PRO A 157 14.41 2.02 -16.01
C PRO A 157 14.17 3.41 -16.62
N ALA A 158 13.08 4.06 -16.23
CA ALA A 158 12.76 5.44 -16.65
C ALA A 158 13.53 6.48 -15.82
N GLU A 159 14.59 6.04 -15.15
CA GLU A 159 15.44 6.90 -14.33
C GLU A 159 16.45 7.57 -15.26
N GLU A 160 16.57 8.89 -15.15
CA GLU A 160 17.65 9.61 -15.83
C GLU A 160 18.99 9.18 -15.23
N ASP A 161 20.01 9.03 -16.07
CA ASP A 161 21.36 8.68 -15.62
C ASP A 161 21.81 9.68 -14.55
N ALA A 162 22.43 9.16 -13.48
CA ALA A 162 22.89 9.99 -12.37
C ALA A 162 23.87 11.07 -12.88
N VAL A 163 23.38 12.31 -12.99
CA VAL A 163 24.20 13.46 -13.41
C VAL A 163 25.00 13.93 -12.19
N PRO A 164 26.34 14.06 -12.29
CA PRO A 164 27.15 14.62 -11.23
C PRO A 164 26.64 16.00 -10.78
N SER A 165 26.54 16.22 -9.47
CA SER A 165 26.14 17.52 -8.93
C SER A 165 27.16 18.58 -9.34
N ARG A 166 26.69 19.62 -10.03
CA ARG A 166 27.51 20.78 -10.41
C ARG A 166 27.69 21.80 -9.28
N ILE A 167 27.01 21.59 -8.16
CA ILE A 167 27.01 22.51 -7.01
C ILE A 167 28.08 22.06 -6.02
N PHE A 168 28.95 22.98 -5.61
CA PHE A 168 29.90 22.77 -4.53
C PHE A 168 29.14 22.79 -3.20
N ALA A 169 29.25 21.72 -2.41
CA ALA A 169 28.59 21.62 -1.11
C ALA A 169 29.46 22.33 -0.05
N PRO A 170 29.02 23.47 0.53
CA PRO A 170 29.73 24.10 1.63
C PRO A 170 29.75 23.18 2.86
N SER A 171 30.75 23.35 3.72
CA SER A 171 30.92 22.54 4.94
C SER A 171 29.84 22.79 6.02
N GLY A 172 28.99 23.81 5.85
CA GLY A 172 27.90 24.15 6.76
C GLY A 172 26.66 24.72 6.06
N LEU A 173 25.65 25.10 6.85
CA LEU A 173 24.36 25.64 6.36
C LEU A 173 24.50 26.95 5.57
N ILE A 174 25.57 27.71 5.80
CA ILE A 174 25.88 28.98 5.12
C ILE A 174 27.30 28.91 4.59
N ALA A 175 27.46 29.10 3.28
CA ALA A 175 28.77 29.15 2.65
C ALA A 175 29.58 30.34 3.16
N THR A 176 30.80 30.05 3.63
CA THR A 176 31.79 31.07 4.01
C THR A 176 32.26 31.87 2.78
N PRO A 177 32.85 33.06 2.96
CA PRO A 177 33.39 33.84 1.84
C PRO A 177 34.42 33.05 0.99
N ALA A 178 35.28 32.27 1.63
CA ALA A 178 36.25 31.41 0.94
C ALA A 178 35.56 30.30 0.12
N GLU A 179 34.53 29.65 0.67
CA GLU A 179 33.77 28.63 -0.06
C GLU A 179 32.97 29.20 -1.24
N LYS A 180 32.54 30.47 -1.16
CA LYS A 180 31.91 31.17 -2.30
C LYS A 180 32.91 31.47 -3.42
N GLU A 181 34.16 31.75 -3.08
CA GLU A 181 35.23 31.88 -4.08
C GLU A 181 35.55 30.53 -4.72
N VAL A 182 35.59 29.46 -3.93
CA VAL A 182 35.75 28.08 -4.44
C VAL A 182 34.60 27.68 -5.36
N GLN A 183 33.35 28.00 -5.03
CA GLN A 183 32.20 27.78 -5.93
C GLN A 183 32.35 28.55 -7.25
N LYS A 184 32.80 29.81 -7.22
CA LYS A 184 33.04 30.59 -8.46
C LYS A 184 34.13 29.98 -9.34
N LEU A 185 35.21 29.48 -8.73
CA LEU A 185 36.28 28.79 -9.44
C LEU A 185 35.78 27.43 -9.99
N TRP A 186 34.94 26.73 -9.23
CA TRP A 186 34.32 25.47 -9.63
C TRP A 186 33.38 25.64 -10.82
N ASP A 187 32.57 26.70 -10.82
CA ASP A 187 31.64 27.03 -11.92
C ASP A 187 32.36 27.46 -13.20
N ALA A 188 33.59 27.98 -13.09
CA ALA A 188 34.41 28.39 -14.22
C ALA A 188 35.16 27.22 -14.90
N LEU A 189 35.20 26.04 -14.27
CA LEU A 189 35.85 24.87 -14.86
C LEU A 189 34.97 24.25 -15.96
N PRO A 190 35.58 23.79 -17.08
CA PRO A 190 34.84 23.05 -18.10
C PRO A 190 34.29 21.74 -17.51
N PRO A 191 33.16 21.23 -18.03
CA PRO A 191 32.54 20.02 -17.49
C PRO A 191 33.53 18.85 -17.52
N SER A 192 33.76 18.24 -16.35
CA SER A 192 34.63 17.08 -16.23
C SER A 192 34.05 15.89 -17.03
N PRO A 193 34.86 15.22 -17.87
CA PRO A 193 34.43 14.00 -18.57
C PRO A 193 34.38 12.76 -17.65
N GLY A 194 34.71 12.91 -16.37
CA GLY A 194 34.79 11.81 -15.42
C GLY A 194 33.41 11.28 -15.01
N LYS A 195 33.17 9.98 -15.23
CA LYS A 195 32.10 9.25 -14.55
C LYS A 195 32.32 9.32 -13.04
N SER A 196 31.24 9.57 -12.30
CA SER A 196 31.19 9.51 -10.83
C SER A 196 31.93 8.28 -10.31
N VAL A 197 33.02 8.51 -9.56
CA VAL A 197 33.63 7.46 -8.73
C VAL A 197 32.72 7.38 -7.51
N GLY A 198 31.71 6.53 -7.57
CA GLY A 198 30.75 6.37 -6.49
C GLY A 198 31.48 6.12 -5.17
N THR A 199 31.33 7.03 -4.21
CA THR A 199 31.79 6.86 -2.83
C THR A 199 30.89 5.83 -2.14
N SER A 200 31.01 4.57 -2.57
CA SER A 200 30.55 3.39 -1.84
C SER A 200 31.70 2.87 -0.98
N ALA A 201 32.07 3.65 0.03
CA ALA A 201 32.87 3.18 1.15
C ALA A 201 32.59 4.15 2.30
N HIS A 202 31.65 3.77 3.16
CA HIS A 202 31.69 3.85 4.61
C HIS A 202 30.37 3.31 5.18
#